data_AF-A0A8J7A1Q9-F1
#
_entry.id   AF-A0A8J7A1Q9-F1
#
_cell.length_a   1.000
_cell.length_b   1.000
_cell.length_c   1.000
_cell.angle_alpha   90.00
_cell.angle_beta   90.00
_cell.angle_gamma   90.00
#
_symmetry.space_group_name_H-M   'P 1'
#
loop_
_entity.id
_entity.type
_entity.pdbx_description
1 polymer ?
#
loop_
_entity_poly.entity_id
_entity_poly.type
_entity_poly.pdbx_seq_one_letter_code
_entity_poly.pdbx_strand_id
1 'polypeptide(L)' 'MNIEQLVVDLSKQGVKLWVEGEQLRANAPKGVLTPETRDLLVKNKAELILLLHKKKVDTDP' A
#
# COMPACT_ATOMS: atom_id res chain seq x y z
N MET A 1 -13.18 -4.78 -6.54
CA MET A 1 -12.02 -5.38 -5.83
C MET A 1 -11.61 -4.37 -4.77
N ASN A 2 -11.65 -4.71 -3.49
CA ASN A 2 -11.38 -3.73 -2.41
C ASN A 2 -9.88 -3.42 -2.33
N ILE A 3 -9.56 -2.14 -2.14
CA ILE A 3 -8.19 -1.66 -1.91
C ILE A 3 -7.56 -2.32 -0.66
N GLU A 4 -8.39 -2.65 0.34
CA GLU A 4 -7.97 -3.40 1.52
C GLU A 4 -7.44 -4.79 1.19
N GLN A 5 -8.17 -5.52 0.33
CA GLN A 5 -7.77 -6.84 -0.12
C GLN A 5 -6.45 -6.76 -0.90
N LEU A 6 -6.28 -5.73 -1.73
CA LEU A 6 -5.02 -5.48 -2.44
C LEU A 6 -3.87 -5.28 -1.44
N VAL A 7 -4.04 -4.43 -0.42
CA VAL A 7 -3.01 -4.18 0.60
C VAL A 7 -2.69 -5.45 1.39
N VAL A 8 -3.70 -6.25 1.74
CA VAL A 8 -3.51 -7.53 2.43
C VAL A 8 -2.75 -8.53 1.57
N ASP A 9 -3.11 -8.66 0.30
CA ASP A 9 -2.45 -9.56 -0.65
C ASP A 9 -0.99 -9.15 -0.87
N LEU A 10 -0.74 -7.88 -1.12
CA LEU A 10 0.60 -7.31 -1.22
C LEU A 10 1.40 -7.55 0.08
N SER A 11 0.80 -7.35 1.25
CA SER A 11 1.45 -7.62 2.54
C SER A 11 1.84 -9.09 2.69
N LYS A 12 1.00 -10.03 2.23
CA LYS A 12 1.31 -11.48 2.21
C LYS A 12 2.48 -11.82 1.29
N GLN A 13 2.62 -11.08 0.18
CA GLN A 13 3.76 -11.20 -0.73
C GLN A 13 5.04 -10.53 -0.20
N GLY A 14 5.02 -9.98 1.01
CA GLY A 14 6.15 -9.28 1.62
C GLY A 14 6.27 -7.81 1.20
N VAL A 15 5.25 -7.25 0.56
CA VAL A 15 5.19 -5.83 0.21
C VAL A 15 4.75 -5.02 1.43
N LYS A 16 5.59 -4.08 1.85
CA LYS A 16 5.28 -3.10 2.89
C LYS A 16 4.86 -1.80 2.24
N LEU A 17 3.67 -1.32 2.57
CA LEU A 17 3.13 -0.03 2.13
C LEU A 17 3.00 0.90 3.33
N TRP A 18 3.46 2.13 3.20
CA TRP A 18 3.29 3.15 4.23
C TRP A 18 3.20 4.54 3.61
N VAL A 19 2.58 5.47 4.35
CA VAL A 19 2.56 6.88 3.98
C VAL A 19 3.65 7.59 4.76
N GLU A 20 4.48 8.35 4.04
CA GLU A 20 5.53 9.22 4.55
C GLU A 20 5.19 10.65 4.15
N GLY A 21 4.71 11.43 5.13
CA GLY A 21 4.08 12.73 4.88
C GLY A 21 2.85 12.58 3.99
N GLU A 22 2.95 13.02 2.74
CA GLU A 22 1.89 12.94 1.72
C GLU A 22 2.20 11.94 0.60
N GLN A 23 3.31 11.21 0.72
CA GLN A 23 3.77 10.27 -0.30
C GLN A 23 3.53 8.83 0.12
N LEU A 24 2.94 8.06 -0.79
CA LEU A 24 2.83 6.62 -0.66
C LEU A 24 4.19 5.98 -0.97
N ARG A 25 4.76 5.30 0.02
CA ARG A 25 5.96 4.48 -0.10
C ARG A 25 5.57 3.01 -0.17
N ALA A 26 6.27 2.28 -1.03
CA ALA A 26 6.15 0.84 -1.19
C ALA A 26 7.54 0.23 -1.14
N ASN A 27 7.71 -0.79 -0.32
CA ASN A 27 8.89 -1.65 -0.31
C ASN A 27 8.45 -3.06 -0.61
N ALA A 28 9.10 -3.70 -1.57
CA ALA A 28 8.78 -5.04 -1.99
C ALA A 28 10.08 -5.80 -2.26
N PRO A 29 10.09 -7.11 -2.06
CA PRO A 29 11.20 -7.93 -2.49
C PRO A 29 11.34 -7.87 -4.03
N LYS A 30 12.56 -8.13 -4.52
CA LYS A 30 12.86 -8.14 -5.96
C LYS A 30 11.93 -9.13 -6.67
N GLY A 31 11.27 -8.66 -7.74
CA GLY A 31 10.37 -9.46 -8.56
C GLY A 31 8.88 -9.34 -8.20
N VAL A 32 8.53 -8.82 -7.02
CA VAL A 32 7.12 -8.66 -6.61
C VAL A 32 6.52 -7.32 -7.07
N LEU A 33 7.34 -6.25 -7.06
CA LEU A 33 6.92 -4.95 -7.60
C LEU A 33 7.07 -4.94 -9.13
N THR A 34 6.15 -5.61 -9.83
CA THR A 34 6.06 -5.54 -11.28
C THR A 34 5.49 -4.19 -11.72
N PRO A 35 5.73 -3.76 -12.98
CA PRO A 35 5.14 -2.54 -13.52
C PRO A 35 3.60 -2.55 -13.45
N GLU A 36 2.96 -3.70 -13.60
CA GLU A 36 1.51 -3.85 -13.46
C GLU A 36 1.02 -3.53 -12.03
N THR A 37 1.70 -4.08 -11.03
CA THR A 37 1.41 -3.77 -9.61
C THR A 37 1.67 -2.31 -9.30
N ARG A 38 2.73 -1.72 -9.87
CA ARG A 38 3.04 -0.30 -9.71
C ARG A 38 1.96 0.59 -10.32
N ASP A 39 1.43 0.22 -11.49
CA ASP A 39 0.33 0.96 -12.14
C ASP A 39 -0.95 0.90 -11.30
N LEU A 40 -1.27 -0.27 -10.74
CA LEU A 40 -2.36 -0.44 -9.78
C LEU A 40 -2.18 0.42 -8.53
N LEU A 41 -0.97 0.49 -7.97
CA LEU A 41 -0.65 1.33 -6.83
C LEU A 41 -0.78 2.83 -7.15
N VAL A 42 -0.38 3.26 -8.34
CA VAL A 42 -0.49 4.65 -8.79
C VAL A 42 -1.96 5.03 -9.04
N LYS A 43 -2.69 4.17 -9.75
CA LYS A 43 -4.11 4.35 -10.05
C LYS A 43 -4.96 4.47 -8.78
N ASN A 44 -4.60 3.72 -7.75
CA ASN A 44 -5.31 3.73 -6.46
C ASN A 44 -4.54 4.47 -5.35
N LYS A 45 -3.53 5.30 -5.70
CA LYS A 45 -2.64 5.94 -4.73
C LYS A 45 -3.39 6.76 -3.69
N ALA A 46 -4.39 7.54 -4.13
CA ALA A 46 -5.18 8.38 -3.23
C ALA A 46 -5.94 7.56 -2.17
N GLU A 47 -6.60 6.49 -2.61
CA GLU A 47 -7.31 5.53 -1.76
C GLU A 47 -6.35 4.81 -0.80
N LEU A 48 -5.19 4.36 -1.29
CA LEU A 48 -4.13 3.74 -0.49
C LEU A 48 -3.63 4.67 0.61
N ILE A 49 -3.39 5.94 0.29
CA ILE A 49 -2.97 6.94 1.26
C ILE A 49 -4.04 7.11 2.33
N LEU A 50 -5.30 7.35 1.94
CA LEU A 50 -6.43 7.47 2.87
C LEU A 50 -6.56 6.25 3.79
N LEU A 51 -6.45 5.05 3.22
CA LEU A 51 -6.58 3.81 3.97
C LEU A 51 -5.43 3.59 4.96
N LEU A 52 -4.19 3.82 4.52
CA LEU A 52 -3.01 3.70 5.38
C LEU A 52 -2.98 4.79 6.46
N HIS A 53 -3.49 5.99 6.16
CA HIS A 53 -3.64 7.06 7.14
C HIS A 53 -4.66 6.68 8.20
N LYS A 54 -5.82 6.14 7.78
CA LYS A 54 -6.85 5.65 8.69
C LYS A 54 -6.32 4.51 9.58
N LYS A 55 -5.60 3.55 8.99
CA LYS A 55 -5.04 2.39 9.71
C LYS A 55 -3.94 2.74 10.73
N LYS A 56 -3.19 3.83 10.52
CA LYS A 56 -2.20 4.31 11.50
C LYS A 56 -2.84 4.93 12.74
N VAL A 57 -4.05 5.46 12.62
CA VAL A 57 -4.78 6.06 13.76
C VAL A 57 -5.27 4.98 14.75
N ASP A 58 -5.37 3.72 14.32
CA ASP A 58 -5.79 2.59 15.17
C ASP A 58 -4.62 1.84 15.84
N THR A 59 -3.36 2.31 15.74
CA THR A 59 -2.17 1.62 16.33
C THR A 59 -1.42 2.47 17.39
N ASP A 60 -2.06 3.46 18.00
CA ASP A 60 -1.59 4.19 19.20
C ASP A 60 -2.83 4.55 20.02
N PRO A 61 -2.97 4.16 21.31
CA PRO A 61 -2.00 4.35 22.40
C PRO A 61 -1.37 3.08 23.01
#